data_AF-A0AAV1LXC4-F1
#
_entry.id   AF-A0AAV1LXC4-F1
#
_cell.length_a   1.000
_cell.length_b   1.000
_cell.length_c   1.000
_cell.angle_alpha   90.00
_cell.angle_beta   90.00
_cell.angle_gamma   90.00
#
_symmetry.space_group_name_H-M   'P 1'
#
loop_
_entity.id
_entity.type
_entity.pdbx_description
1 polymer ?
#
loop_
_entity_poly.entity_id
_entity_poly.type
_entity_poly.pdbx_seq_one_letter_code
_entity_poly.pdbx_strand_id
1 'polypeptide(L)'
;MDAVCIKTKRPKTDPKEQAFRILERTTTKIEEGRFQTDLLWRKDDVKLPDTYENPLKRLFNIEKKIDRDPTLKKKYVEQMDALVAKGYAEPAPKQNTADKTRRLLADGNHKSNSGTTFRRRKDTSREQQRRLKLAEGLPDQA
;
A
#
# COMPACT_ATOMS: atom_id res chain seq x y z
N MET A 1 34.72 26.37 4.90
CA MET A 1 33.35 25.84 5.07
C MET A 1 33.04 25.13 3.77
N ASP A 2 33.47 23.88 3.68
CA ASP A 2 33.57 23.19 2.40
C ASP A 2 32.28 22.45 2.15
N ALA A 3 31.47 22.99 1.24
CA ALA A 3 30.23 22.37 0.84
C ALA A 3 30.53 20.99 0.24
N VAL A 4 30.03 19.93 0.88
CA VAL A 4 30.08 18.56 0.36
C VAL A 4 29.31 18.53 -0.95
N CYS A 5 30.04 18.65 -2.04
CA CYS A 5 29.50 18.70 -3.39
C CYS A 5 29.09 17.29 -3.81
N ILE A 6 27.82 16.94 -3.51
CA ILE A 6 27.17 15.77 -4.09
C ILE A 6 27.06 16.00 -5.59
N LYS A 7 28.02 15.47 -6.36
CA LYS A 7 27.96 15.48 -7.82
C LYS A 7 26.81 14.58 -8.25
N THR A 8 25.70 15.17 -8.69
CA THR A 8 24.58 14.42 -9.27
C THR A 8 25.06 13.66 -10.50
N LYS A 9 25.06 12.33 -10.43
CA LYS A 9 25.41 11.50 -11.60
C LYS A 9 24.28 11.62 -12.62
N ARG A 10 24.62 12.08 -13.83
CA ARG A 10 23.68 12.06 -14.96
C ARG A 10 23.35 10.59 -15.27
N PRO A 11 22.07 10.23 -15.48
CA PRO A 11 21.71 8.89 -15.89
C PRO A 11 22.37 8.55 -17.23
N LYS A 12 22.72 7.26 -17.43
CA LYS A 12 23.39 6.77 -18.64
C LYS A 12 22.51 6.89 -19.90
N THR A 13 21.20 6.93 -19.74
CA THR A 13 20.20 7.06 -20.81
C THR A 13 19.41 8.33 -20.57
N ASP A 14 19.16 9.11 -21.63
CA ASP A 14 18.25 10.26 -21.55
C ASP A 14 16.83 9.75 -21.29
N PRO A 15 16.21 10.11 -20.15
CA PRO A 15 14.89 9.61 -19.82
C PRO A 15 13.81 10.09 -20.82
N LYS A 16 14.04 11.18 -21.56
CA LYS A 16 13.14 11.59 -22.66
C LYS A 16 13.17 10.63 -23.82
N GLU A 17 14.36 10.26 -24.29
CA GLU A 17 14.55 9.30 -25.39
C GLU A 17 13.94 7.93 -25.03
N GLN A 18 14.13 7.49 -23.78
CA GLN A 18 13.48 6.29 -23.26
C GLN A 18 11.95 6.39 -23.30
N ALA A 19 11.40 7.52 -22.84
CA ALA A 19 9.95 7.74 -22.84
C ALA A 19 9.36 7.70 -24.26
N PHE A 20 10.01 8.35 -25.23
CA PHE A 20 9.56 8.31 -26.63
C PHE A 20 9.60 6.88 -27.20
N ARG A 21 10.68 6.12 -26.95
CA ARG A 21 10.77 4.73 -27.38
C ARG A 21 9.65 3.85 -26.81
N ILE A 22 9.30 4.04 -25.53
CA ILE A 22 8.19 3.29 -24.91
C ILE A 22 6.86 3.71 -25.53
N LEU A 23 6.66 5.00 -25.73
CA LEU A 23 5.44 5.54 -26.35
C LEU A 23 5.23 4.94 -27.74
N GLU A 24 6.22 5.03 -28.62
CA GLU A 24 6.14 4.50 -29.99
C GLU A 24 5.92 2.98 -30.02
N ARG A 25 6.55 2.23 -29.10
CA ARG A 25 6.43 0.77 -29.06
C ARG A 25 5.09 0.27 -28.50
N THR A 26 4.50 0.99 -27.57
CA THR A 26 3.41 0.45 -26.72
C THR A 26 2.07 1.15 -26.92
N THR A 27 2.04 2.28 -27.64
CA THR A 27 0.78 2.98 -27.93
C THR A 27 -0.09 2.16 -28.87
N THR A 28 -1.24 1.75 -28.37
CA THR A 28 -2.26 1.05 -29.15
C THR A 28 -3.63 1.68 -28.95
N LYS A 29 -4.48 1.62 -29.98
CA LYS A 29 -5.84 2.12 -29.92
C LYS A 29 -6.78 1.00 -29.47
N ILE A 30 -7.49 1.23 -28.38
CA ILE A 30 -8.51 0.34 -27.84
C ILE A 30 -9.78 0.47 -28.69
N GLU A 31 -10.58 -0.60 -28.77
CA GLU A 31 -11.86 -0.66 -29.50
C GLU A 31 -12.84 0.46 -29.14
N GLU A 32 -12.81 0.96 -27.90
CA GLU A 32 -13.61 2.09 -27.40
C GLU A 32 -13.10 3.47 -27.90
N GLY A 33 -12.10 3.51 -28.79
CA GLY A 33 -11.51 4.73 -29.33
C GLY A 33 -10.47 5.41 -28.42
N ARG A 34 -10.17 4.83 -27.26
CA ARG A 34 -9.14 5.31 -26.32
C ARG A 34 -7.74 4.80 -26.71
N PHE A 35 -6.70 5.43 -26.19
CA PHE A 35 -5.32 4.96 -26.35
C PHE A 35 -4.80 4.32 -25.06
N GLN A 36 -4.08 3.21 -25.19
CA GLN A 36 -3.33 2.57 -24.12
C GLN A 36 -1.84 2.70 -24.41
N THR A 37 -1.05 3.01 -23.38
CA THR A 37 0.41 3.12 -23.43
C THR A 37 1.01 2.52 -22.17
N ASP A 38 2.23 2.01 -22.25
CA ASP A 38 2.97 1.58 -21.06
C ASP A 38 3.52 2.80 -20.29
N LEU A 39 3.88 2.57 -19.02
CA LEU A 39 4.42 3.61 -18.16
C LEU A 39 5.79 4.09 -18.67
N LEU A 40 5.82 5.28 -19.28
CA LEU A 40 6.98 5.86 -19.97
C LEU A 40 8.25 5.98 -19.10
N TRP A 41 8.06 6.14 -17.79
CA TRP A 41 9.15 6.34 -16.83
C TRP A 41 9.49 5.06 -16.06
N ARG A 42 8.87 3.93 -16.41
CA ARG A 42 9.18 2.63 -15.80
C ARG A 42 10.51 2.14 -16.34
N LYS A 43 11.39 1.69 -15.44
CA LYS A 43 12.59 0.95 -15.83
C LYS A 43 12.20 -0.51 -16.02
N ASP A 44 12.67 -1.13 -17.09
CA ASP A 44 12.37 -2.53 -17.40
C ASP A 44 13.00 -3.46 -16.33
N ASP A 45 14.21 -3.15 -15.87
CA ASP A 45 14.98 -3.98 -14.93
C ASP A 45 15.06 -3.35 -13.52
N VAL A 46 13.93 -3.21 -12.82
CA VAL A 46 13.95 -2.82 -11.40
C VAL A 46 14.24 -4.04 -10.53
N LYS A 47 15.52 -4.26 -10.19
CA LYS A 47 15.90 -5.22 -9.15
C LYS A 47 15.68 -4.59 -7.79
N LEU A 48 14.66 -5.04 -7.06
CA LEU A 48 14.53 -4.69 -5.66
C LEU A 48 15.68 -5.37 -4.89
N PRO A 49 16.43 -4.63 -4.05
CA PRO A 49 17.40 -5.27 -3.17
C PRO A 49 16.66 -6.23 -2.23
N ASP A 50 17.31 -7.32 -1.83
CA ASP A 50 16.76 -8.17 -0.78
C ASP A 50 16.67 -7.35 0.51
N THR A 51 15.44 -7.01 0.88
CA THR A 51 15.17 -6.21 2.07
C THR A 51 14.78 -7.07 3.25
N TYR A 52 14.63 -8.40 3.13
CA TYR A 52 14.01 -9.26 4.15
C TYR A 52 14.61 -9.09 5.56
N GLU A 53 15.93 -8.99 5.63
CA GLU A 53 16.68 -8.81 6.88
C GLU A 53 16.28 -7.55 7.65
N ASN A 54 15.91 -6.47 6.95
CA ASN A 54 15.65 -5.18 7.59
C ASN A 54 14.29 -5.13 8.33
N PRO A 55 13.14 -5.52 7.73
CA PRO A 55 11.90 -5.75 8.45
C PRO A 55 12.03 -6.76 9.59
N LEU A 56 12.82 -7.83 9.40
CA LEU A 56 13.04 -8.82 10.44
C LEU A 56 13.76 -8.22 11.66
N LYS A 57 14.85 -7.49 11.44
CA LYS A 57 15.55 -6.76 12.52
C LYS A 57 14.64 -5.73 13.19
N ARG A 58 13.84 -4.99 12.42
CA ARG A 58 12.87 -4.04 12.96
C ARG A 58 11.82 -4.73 13.83
N LEU A 59 11.31 -5.89 13.42
CA LEU A 59 10.36 -6.68 14.19
C LEU A 59 10.95 -7.05 15.56
N PHE A 60 12.13 -7.67 15.58
CA PHE A 60 12.79 -8.04 16.83
C PHE A 60 13.09 -6.85 17.75
N ASN A 61 13.48 -5.71 17.16
CA ASN A 61 13.75 -4.51 17.95
C ASN A 61 12.46 -3.94 18.57
N ILE A 62 11.33 -4.02 17.87
CA ILE A 62 10.03 -3.59 18.39
C ILE A 62 9.59 -4.51 19.53
N GLU A 63 9.71 -5.83 19.36
CA GLU A 63 9.38 -6.82 20.40
C GLU A 63 10.21 -6.56 21.68
N LYS A 64 11.54 -6.46 21.53
CA LYS A 64 12.44 -6.14 22.66
C LYS A 64 12.08 -4.81 23.33
N LYS A 65 11.68 -3.80 22.57
CA LYS A 65 11.27 -2.50 23.11
C LYS A 65 10.00 -2.61 23.94
N ILE A 66 9.02 -3.38 23.45
CA ILE A 66 7.75 -3.61 24.16
C ILE A 66 7.98 -4.41 25.45
N ASP A 67 8.86 -5.42 25.41
CA ASP A 67 9.15 -6.23 26.61
C ASP A 67 9.97 -5.47 27.65
N ARG A 68 10.83 -4.54 27.23
CA ARG A 68 11.63 -3.72 28.14
C ARG A 68 10.81 -2.70 28.93
N ASP A 69 9.75 -2.15 28.35
CA ASP A 69 8.90 -1.12 28.98
C ASP A 69 7.49 -1.66 29.29
N PRO A 70 7.20 -1.99 30.57
CA PRO A 70 5.91 -2.53 30.95
C PRO A 70 4.76 -1.53 30.77
N THR A 71 5.03 -0.22 30.81
CA THR A 71 3.99 0.80 30.59
C THR A 71 3.58 0.87 29.13
N LEU A 72 4.55 0.76 28.22
CA LEU A 72 4.32 0.67 26.78
C LEU A 72 3.54 -0.59 26.43
N LYS A 73 3.91 -1.73 27.04
CA LYS A 73 3.23 -3.02 26.82
C LYS A 73 1.74 -2.95 27.16
N LYS A 74 1.38 -2.37 28.31
CA LYS A 74 -0.03 -2.20 28.71
C LYS A 74 -0.83 -1.38 27.69
N LYS A 75 -0.33 -0.19 27.33
CA LYS A 75 -0.99 0.68 26.36
C LYS A 75 -1.13 0.03 24.98
N TYR A 76 -0.12 -0.74 24.57
CA TYR A 76 -0.14 -1.45 23.30
C TYR A 76 -1.25 -2.52 23.27
N VAL A 77 -1.40 -3.29 24.34
CA VAL A 77 -2.47 -4.29 24.47
C VAL A 77 -3.85 -3.63 24.44
N GLU A 78 -4.06 -2.55 25.22
CA GLU A 78 -5.32 -1.79 25.22
C GLU A 78 -5.70 -1.28 23.82
N GLN A 79 -4.72 -0.79 23.06
CA GLN A 79 -4.95 -0.35 21.68
C GLN A 79 -5.28 -1.50 20.74
N MET A 80 -4.64 -2.65 20.88
CA MET A 80 -4.96 -3.83 20.07
C MET A 80 -6.37 -4.33 20.34
N ASP A 81 -6.77 -4.41 21.61
CA ASP A 81 -8.12 -4.80 22.00
C ASP A 81 -9.16 -3.81 21.46
N ALA A 82 -8.88 -2.51 21.51
CA ALA A 82 -9.76 -1.49 20.94
C ALA A 82 -9.90 -1.60 19.41
N LEU A 83 -8.85 -1.99 18.69
CA LEU A 83 -8.92 -2.21 17.24
C LEU A 83 -9.78 -3.44 16.90
N VAL A 84 -9.63 -4.51 17.68
CA VAL A 84 -10.45 -5.72 17.53
C VAL A 84 -11.91 -5.43 17.87
N ALA A 85 -12.18 -4.73 18.97
CA ALA A 85 -13.53 -4.36 19.39
C ALA A 85 -14.24 -3.47 18.37
N LYS A 86 -13.51 -2.57 17.69
CA LYS A 86 -14.04 -1.75 16.59
C LYS A 86 -14.21 -2.52 15.28
N GLY A 87 -13.74 -3.76 15.20
CA GLY A 87 -13.79 -4.58 13.99
C GLY A 87 -12.78 -4.16 12.91
N TYR A 88 -11.76 -3.36 13.25
CA TYR A 88 -10.71 -2.98 12.32
C TYR A 88 -9.61 -4.05 12.18
N ALA A 89 -9.51 -4.95 13.16
CA ALA A 89 -8.54 -6.03 13.18
C ALA A 89 -9.19 -7.34 13.65
N GLU A 90 -8.65 -8.45 13.18
CA GLU A 90 -9.00 -9.79 13.63
C GLU A 90 -7.71 -10.54 14.04
N PRO A 91 -7.79 -11.49 15.00
CA PRO A 91 -6.65 -12.33 15.35
C PRO A 91 -6.12 -13.10 14.14
N ALA A 92 -4.80 -13.09 13.94
CA ALA A 92 -4.18 -13.82 12.85
C ALA A 92 -4.31 -15.35 13.03
N PRO A 93 -4.50 -16.13 11.95
CA PRO A 93 -4.53 -17.59 12.03
C PRO A 93 -3.16 -18.14 12.45
N LYS A 94 -3.17 -19.18 13.31
CA LYS A 94 -1.96 -19.81 13.89
C LYS A 94 -1.07 -20.52 12.87
N GLN A 95 -1.67 -20.96 11.76
CA GLN A 95 -0.95 -21.62 10.67
C GLN A 95 -0.52 -20.59 9.62
N ASN A 96 0.78 -20.61 9.30
CA ASN A 96 1.31 -19.93 8.13
C ASN A 96 0.81 -20.73 6.91
N THR A 97 -0.40 -20.44 6.43
CA THR A 97 -0.91 -21.03 5.18
C THR A 97 0.13 -20.73 4.10
N ALA A 98 0.81 -21.78 3.62
CA ALA A 98 1.90 -21.69 2.64
C ALA A 98 1.53 -20.91 1.38
N ASP A 99 0.23 -20.73 1.13
CA ASP A 99 -0.34 -19.93 0.03
C ASP A 99 -0.24 -18.41 0.22
N LYS A 100 0.21 -17.92 1.39
CA LYS A 100 0.39 -16.48 1.69
C LYS A 100 1.84 -16.04 1.53
N THR A 101 2.50 -16.42 0.44
CA THR A 101 3.77 -15.80 0.06
C THR A 101 3.54 -14.38 -0.47
N ARG A 102 3.99 -13.40 0.33
CA ARG A 102 4.53 -12.09 -0.05
C ARG A 102 3.69 -11.22 -1.00
N ARG A 103 3.04 -10.20 -0.42
CA ARG A 103 2.63 -8.99 -1.17
C ARG A 103 3.87 -8.33 -1.79
N LEU A 104 4.20 -8.69 -3.03
CA LEU A 104 4.79 -7.77 -3.97
C LEU A 104 3.62 -7.09 -4.68
N LEU A 105 3.42 -5.80 -4.38
CA LEU A 105 2.60 -4.95 -5.22
C LEU A 105 3.41 -4.71 -6.50
N ALA A 106 3.22 -5.59 -7.49
CA ALA A 106 3.56 -5.30 -8.86
C ALA A 106 2.26 -5.39 -9.64
N ASP A 107 1.73 -4.23 -10.03
CA ASP A 107 0.61 -4.15 -10.96
C ASP A 107 1.00 -4.89 -12.25
N GLY A 108 0.31 -6.01 -12.50
CA GLY A 108 0.54 -6.87 -13.65
C GLY A 108 -0.48 -8.00 -13.68
N ASN A 109 -1.59 -7.78 -14.38
CA ASN A 109 -2.68 -8.72 -14.60
C ASN A 109 -2.21 -10.12 -15.05
N HIS A 110 -2.50 -11.14 -14.26
CA HIS A 110 -2.74 -12.49 -14.76
C HIS A 110 -3.99 -13.05 -14.08
N LYS A 111 -5.05 -13.25 -14.87
CA LYS A 111 -6.32 -13.82 -14.44
C LYS A 111 -6.18 -15.34 -14.39
N SER A 112 -6.53 -15.95 -13.26
CA SER A 112 -7.10 -17.30 -13.27
C SER A 112 -8.25 -17.40 -12.26
N ASN A 113 -9.27 -18.13 -12.70
CA ASN A 113 -10.60 -18.31 -12.10
C ASN A 113 -10.55 -19.15 -10.82
N SER A 114 -11.13 -18.64 -9.72
CA SER A 114 -12.12 -19.34 -8.88
C SER A 114 -12.56 -18.41 -7.76
N GLY A 115 -13.88 -18.29 -7.58
CA GLY A 115 -14.49 -17.24 -6.77
C GLY A 115 -14.09 -17.20 -5.30
N THR A 116 -14.02 -15.99 -4.76
CA THR A 116 -14.90 -15.47 -3.71
C THR A 116 -14.36 -14.10 -3.33
N THR A 117 -15.09 -13.06 -3.74
CA THR A 117 -14.72 -11.65 -3.55
C THR A 117 -14.74 -11.28 -2.07
N PHE A 118 -13.59 -10.98 -1.46
CA PHE A 118 -13.59 -10.25 -0.18
C PHE A 118 -13.72 -8.76 -0.47
N ARG A 119 -14.96 -8.27 -0.38
CA ARG A 119 -15.28 -6.86 -0.56
C ARG A 119 -14.77 -6.07 0.64
N ARG A 120 -13.99 -5.02 0.38
CA ARG A 120 -13.83 -3.93 1.34
C ARG A 120 -15.21 -3.29 1.50
N ARG A 121 -15.90 -3.51 2.64
CA ARG A 121 -17.05 -2.64 2.98
C ARG A 121 -16.47 -1.24 3.08
N LYS A 122 -16.93 -0.32 2.23
CA LYS A 122 -16.76 1.11 2.52
C LYS A 122 -17.46 1.32 3.87
N ASP A 123 -16.82 2.04 4.79
CA ASP A 123 -17.43 2.44 6.05
C ASP A 123 -18.66 3.30 5.75
N THR A 124 -19.81 2.66 5.58
CA THR A 124 -21.08 3.33 5.35
C THR A 124 -21.52 4.07 6.60
N SER A 125 -20.97 3.77 7.79
CA SER A 125 -21.40 4.37 9.06
C SER A 125 -21.31 5.90 9.07
N ARG A 126 -20.22 6.48 8.53
CA ARG A 126 -20.03 7.94 8.50
C ARG A 126 -20.91 8.64 7.46
N GLU A 127 -21.21 7.96 6.36
CA GLU A 127 -22.07 8.44 5.27
C GLU A 127 -23.56 8.28 5.61
N GLN A 128 -23.92 7.20 6.32
CA GLN A 128 -25.25 6.94 6.89
C GLN A 128 -25.58 7.94 7.99
N GLN A 129 -24.64 8.24 8.91
CA GLN A 129 -24.82 9.28 9.93
C GLN A 129 -24.97 10.68 9.33
N ARG A 130 -24.24 11.00 8.24
CA ARG A 130 -24.40 12.27 7.51
C ARG A 130 -25.75 12.36 6.80
N ARG A 131 -26.22 11.25 6.20
CA ARG A 131 -27.54 11.18 5.54
C ARG A 131 -28.70 11.24 6.53
N LEU A 132 -28.58 10.61 7.71
CA LEU A 132 -29.54 10.72 8.80
C LEU A 132 -29.64 12.15 9.32
N LYS A 133 -28.49 12.82 9.54
CA LYS A 133 -28.47 14.24 9.94
C LYS A 133 -29.07 15.18 8.90
N LEU A 134 -28.90 14.89 7.60
CA LEU A 134 -29.51 15.66 6.52
C LEU A 134 -31.02 15.38 6.35
N ALA A 135 -31.47 14.17 6.69
CA ALA A 135 -32.87 13.76 6.60
C ALA A 135 -33.71 14.20 7.82
N GLU A 136 -33.10 14.36 8.99
CA GLU A 136 -33.78 14.79 10.23
C GLU A 136 -33.98 16.31 10.33
N GLY A 137 -33.44 17.10 9.40
CA GLY A 137 -33.81 18.51 9.24
C GLY A 137 -33.62 19.37 10.51
N LEU A 138 -32.70 19.03 11.41
CA LEU A 138 -32.40 19.89 12.56
C LEU A 138 -31.46 21.03 12.12
N PRO A 139 -31.82 22.30 12.36
CA PRO A 139 -30.97 23.43 12.02
C PRO A 139 -29.70 23.42 12.89
N ASP A 140 -28.55 23.66 12.24
CA ASP A 140 -27.30 24.00 12.92
C ASP A 140 -27.57 25.19 13.85
N GLN A 141 -27.57 24.95 15.16
CA GLN A 141 -27.50 26.03 16.14
C GLN A 141 -26.08 26.60 16.10
N ALA A 142 -26.03 27.94 15.97
CA ALA A 142 -24.85 28.78 15.78
C ALA A 142 -23.76 28.60 16.84
#